data_AF-A0A9E4LCH3-F1
#
_entry.id   AF-A0A9E4LCH3-F1
#
_cell.length_a   1.000
_cell.length_b   1.000
_cell.length_c   1.000
_cell.angle_alpha   90.00
_cell.angle_beta   90.00
_cell.angle_gamma   90.00
#
_symmetry.space_group_name_H-M   'P 1'
#
loop_
_entity.id
_entity.type
_entity.pdbx_description
1 polymer ?
#
loop_
_entity_poly.entity_id
_entity_poly.type
_entity_poly.pdbx_seq_one_letter_code
_entity_poly.pdbx_strand_id
1 'polypeptide(L)'
;MQEQARIARDFGGGYVYYHIENIGSGSEEPKVSYVLQLDYQGEVAYIGAGLHPQDTHGICPPETVRASLVGNERELEHFVRCAEHHLRQQGLQALHDFNQGERWINGSTYIFLIDFETLFMVASGGQAHLLGTCRTADKYAEGRVKAVPEMQRVLESHDEGYVYYRFRNPATDEEGRKVAFVRRILLDGHAYILGSGLYIQDTGA
;
A
#
# COMPACT_ATOMS: atom_id res chain seq x y z
N MET A 1 5.63 -7.44 -28.43
CA MET A 1 5.66 -8.60 -29.35
C MET A 1 7.08 -8.96 -29.80
N GLN A 2 7.89 -8.04 -30.35
CA GLN A 2 9.24 -8.38 -30.83
C GLN A 2 10.17 -8.96 -29.74
N GLU A 3 10.20 -8.35 -28.54
CA GLU A 3 11.03 -8.83 -27.43
C GLU A 3 10.61 -10.23 -26.93
N GLN A 4 9.32 -10.51 -26.94
CA GLN A 4 8.75 -11.80 -26.50
C GLN A 4 9.16 -12.94 -27.42
N ALA A 5 9.06 -12.72 -28.74
CA ALA A 5 9.49 -13.69 -29.74
C ALA A 5 11.01 -13.88 -29.75
N ARG A 6 11.79 -12.85 -29.41
CA ARG A 6 13.25 -12.94 -29.29
C ARG A 6 13.67 -13.85 -28.14
N ILE A 7 13.17 -13.60 -26.92
CA ILE A 7 13.53 -14.40 -25.73
C ILE A 7 13.14 -15.88 -25.91
N ALA A 8 11.93 -16.14 -26.41
CA ALA A 8 11.49 -17.51 -26.61
C ALA A 8 12.29 -18.24 -27.70
N ARG A 9 12.76 -17.53 -28.74
CA ARG A 9 13.59 -18.08 -29.81
C ARG A 9 15.01 -18.37 -29.39
N ASP A 10 15.65 -17.43 -28.71
CA ASP A 10 17.07 -17.52 -28.40
C ASP A 10 17.32 -18.46 -27.20
N PHE A 11 16.32 -18.66 -26.33
CA PHE A 11 16.48 -19.37 -25.05
C PHE A 11 15.46 -20.49 -24.81
N GLY A 12 14.54 -20.77 -25.75
CA GLY A 12 13.46 -21.75 -25.58
C GLY A 12 12.32 -21.29 -24.66
N GLY A 13 12.60 -20.31 -23.79
CA GLY A 13 11.62 -19.57 -23.03
C GLY A 13 12.24 -18.60 -22.02
N GLY A 14 11.43 -17.71 -21.45
CA GLY A 14 11.88 -16.77 -20.44
C GLY A 14 10.85 -15.72 -20.05
N TYR A 15 11.18 -14.94 -19.01
CA TYR A 15 10.38 -13.82 -18.55
C TYR A 15 10.55 -12.60 -19.45
N VAL A 16 9.44 -11.94 -19.77
CA VAL A 16 9.39 -10.73 -20.58
C VAL A 16 8.55 -9.68 -19.85
N TYR A 17 9.10 -8.47 -19.78
CA TYR A 17 8.54 -7.32 -19.07
C TYR A 17 8.09 -6.28 -20.09
N TYR A 18 6.85 -5.83 -20.05
CA TYR A 18 6.29 -4.89 -21.01
C TYR A 18 5.07 -4.18 -20.44
N HIS A 19 4.60 -3.11 -21.08
CA HIS A 19 3.34 -2.46 -20.75
C HIS A 19 2.24 -2.89 -21.73
N ILE A 20 1.03 -3.06 -21.23
CA ILE A 20 -0.15 -3.39 -22.02
C ILE A 20 -1.39 -2.86 -21.33
N GLU A 21 -2.39 -2.45 -22.10
CA GLU A 21 -3.70 -2.12 -21.57
C GLU A 21 -4.29 -3.30 -20.79
N ASN A 22 -4.53 -3.11 -19.49
CA ASN A 22 -5.23 -4.08 -18.66
C ASN A 22 -6.73 -3.97 -18.94
N ILE A 23 -7.31 -5.03 -19.47
CA ILE A 23 -8.74 -5.11 -19.84
C ILE A 23 -9.67 -4.78 -18.64
N GLY A 24 -9.24 -5.07 -17.41
CA GLY A 24 -10.00 -4.79 -16.21
C GLY A 24 -10.00 -3.31 -15.80
N SER A 25 -8.89 -2.60 -15.99
CA SER A 25 -8.74 -1.19 -15.58
C SER A 25 -8.86 -0.18 -16.74
N GLY A 26 -8.72 -0.63 -17.98
CA GLY A 26 -8.64 0.22 -19.18
C GLY A 26 -7.36 1.08 -19.23
N SER A 27 -6.37 0.80 -18.38
CA SER A 27 -5.14 1.59 -18.30
C SER A 27 -3.93 0.76 -18.75
N GLU A 28 -2.93 1.45 -19.31
CA GLU A 28 -1.66 0.82 -19.69
C GLU A 28 -0.87 0.46 -18.41
N GLU A 29 -0.73 -0.83 -18.16
CA GLU A 29 -0.09 -1.38 -16.96
C GLU A 29 1.06 -2.30 -17.35
N PRO A 30 2.16 -2.34 -16.57
CA PRO A 30 3.18 -3.36 -16.76
C PRO A 30 2.60 -4.76 -16.56
N LYS A 31 3.12 -5.68 -17.35
CA LYS A 31 2.83 -7.10 -17.34
C LYS A 31 4.14 -7.87 -17.43
N VAL A 32 4.23 -8.91 -16.61
CA VAL A 32 5.31 -9.89 -16.69
C VAL A 32 4.72 -11.18 -17.21
N SER A 33 5.23 -11.65 -18.33
CA SER A 33 4.82 -12.91 -18.94
C SER A 33 6.00 -13.85 -19.03
N TYR A 34 5.79 -15.12 -18.73
CA TYR A 34 6.70 -16.17 -19.12
C TYR A 34 6.28 -16.68 -20.50
N VAL A 35 7.19 -16.70 -21.46
CA VAL A 35 6.92 -17.09 -22.85
C VAL A 35 7.77 -18.32 -23.18
N LEU A 36 7.18 -19.29 -23.88
CA LEU A 36 7.82 -20.49 -24.39
C LEU A 36 7.70 -20.51 -25.91
N GLN A 37 8.74 -21.01 -26.58
CA GLN A 37 8.64 -21.40 -27.99
C GLN A 37 8.25 -22.87 -28.08
N LEU A 38 7.36 -23.20 -29.03
CA LEU A 38 7.00 -24.58 -29.35
C LEU A 38 6.96 -24.78 -30.88
N ASP A 39 7.13 -26.03 -31.30
CA ASP A 39 6.77 -26.48 -32.65
C ASP A 39 5.28 -26.83 -32.65
N TYR A 40 4.53 -26.23 -33.55
CA TYR A 40 3.14 -26.56 -33.79
C TYR A 40 2.94 -26.91 -35.26
N GLN A 41 2.90 -28.21 -35.55
CA GLN A 41 2.70 -28.75 -36.89
C GLN A 41 3.80 -28.33 -37.89
N GLY A 42 5.05 -28.25 -37.43
CA GLY A 42 6.18 -27.83 -38.26
C GLY A 42 6.34 -26.31 -38.37
N GLU A 43 5.47 -25.53 -37.71
CA GLU A 43 5.57 -24.08 -37.62
C GLU A 43 5.97 -23.64 -36.22
N VAL A 44 6.79 -22.59 -36.13
CA VAL A 44 7.19 -22.02 -34.85
C VAL A 44 6.03 -21.21 -34.25
N ALA A 45 5.58 -21.62 -33.07
CA ALA A 45 4.57 -20.91 -32.30
C ALA A 45 5.10 -20.49 -30.93
N TYR A 46 4.42 -19.54 -30.30
CA TYR A 46 4.74 -19.05 -28.96
C TYR A 46 3.50 -19.12 -28.08
N ILE A 47 3.67 -19.61 -26.85
CA ILE A 47 2.64 -19.54 -25.81
C ILE A 47 3.21 -18.78 -24.62
N GLY A 48 2.39 -17.95 -24.00
CA GLY A 48 2.80 -17.23 -22.81
C GLY A 48 1.63 -16.98 -21.88
N ALA A 49 1.91 -17.05 -20.60
CA ALA A 49 1.00 -16.63 -19.55
C ALA A 49 1.70 -15.56 -18.72
N GLY A 50 0.95 -14.55 -18.32
CA GLY A 50 1.51 -13.44 -17.57
C GLY A 50 0.51 -12.77 -16.68
N LEU A 51 1.05 -12.11 -15.68
CA LEU A 51 0.31 -11.38 -14.67
C LEU A 51 0.70 -9.91 -14.73
N HIS A 52 -0.24 -9.04 -14.38
CA HIS A 52 0.07 -7.66 -14.05
C HIS A 52 0.67 -7.67 -12.65
N PRO A 53 1.98 -7.39 -12.49
CA PRO A 53 2.61 -7.43 -11.18
C PRO A 53 2.00 -6.33 -10.34
N GLN A 54 1.36 -6.70 -9.24
CA GLN A 54 0.85 -5.75 -8.25
C GLN A 54 1.98 -5.26 -7.32
N ASP A 55 3.10 -6.00 -7.26
CA ASP A 55 4.23 -5.74 -6.36
C ASP A 55 5.45 -5.06 -7.02
N THR A 56 5.38 -4.72 -8.32
CA THR A 56 6.40 -3.81 -8.86
C THR A 56 6.12 -2.43 -8.32
N HIS A 57 7.07 -1.90 -7.55
CA HIS A 57 7.05 -0.66 -6.77
C HIS A 57 6.79 0.65 -7.55
N GLY A 58 6.13 0.61 -8.71
CA GLY A 58 6.06 1.71 -9.68
C GLY A 58 4.72 1.95 -10.36
N ILE A 59 3.64 1.24 -10.02
CA ILE A 59 2.30 1.55 -10.58
C ILE A 59 1.36 1.94 -9.46
N CYS A 60 1.06 3.22 -9.42
CA CYS A 60 0.10 3.80 -8.49
C CYS A 60 -0.85 4.71 -9.27
N PRO A 61 -1.67 4.19 -10.20
CA PRO A 61 -2.65 5.00 -10.90
C PRO A 61 -3.69 5.50 -9.89
N PRO A 62 -4.06 6.78 -9.91
CA PRO A 62 -5.06 7.32 -8.98
C PRO A 62 -6.45 6.66 -9.15
N GLU A 63 -6.73 6.11 -10.33
CA GLU A 63 -8.03 5.48 -10.64
C GLU A 63 -8.22 4.12 -9.98
N THR A 64 -7.13 3.37 -9.81
CA THR A 64 -7.12 2.00 -9.28
C THR A 64 -6.57 1.93 -7.86
N VAL A 65 -5.74 2.90 -7.44
CA VAL A 65 -5.17 2.96 -6.08
C VAL A 65 -5.59 4.24 -5.38
N ARG A 66 -6.73 4.16 -4.69
CA ARG A 66 -7.35 5.22 -3.89
C ARG A 66 -8.14 4.64 -2.71
N ALA A 67 -8.31 5.44 -1.67
CA ALA A 67 -8.91 5.04 -0.40
C ALA A 67 -10.31 4.41 -0.53
N SER A 68 -11.11 4.87 -1.51
CA SER A 68 -12.46 4.34 -1.74
C SER A 68 -12.51 2.91 -2.29
N LEU A 69 -11.38 2.38 -2.77
CA LEU A 69 -11.27 1.05 -3.35
C LEU A 69 -10.59 0.04 -2.42
N VAL A 70 -10.21 0.46 -1.21
CA VAL A 70 -9.55 -0.43 -0.24
C VAL A 70 -10.60 -1.17 0.58
N GLY A 71 -10.78 -2.45 0.31
CA GLY A 71 -11.72 -3.34 0.99
C GLY A 71 -11.09 -4.60 1.60
N ASN A 72 -9.87 -4.96 1.23
CA ASN A 72 -9.16 -6.13 1.78
C ASN A 72 -7.68 -5.85 2.07
N GLU A 73 -7.02 -6.82 2.71
CA GLU A 73 -5.60 -6.74 3.12
C GLU A 73 -4.66 -6.49 1.93
N ARG A 74 -4.89 -7.16 0.79
CA ARG A 74 -4.07 -6.98 -0.41
C ARG A 74 -4.16 -5.56 -0.97
N GLU A 75 -5.37 -5.02 -1.07
CA GLU A 75 -5.60 -3.64 -1.51
C GLU A 75 -5.02 -2.63 -0.50
N LEU A 76 -5.09 -2.95 0.80
CA LEU A 76 -4.53 -2.11 1.85
C LEU A 76 -3.00 -2.03 1.75
N GLU A 77 -2.32 -3.15 1.58
CA GLU A 77 -0.87 -3.19 1.37
C GLU A 77 -0.47 -2.39 0.14
N HIS A 78 -1.13 -2.63 -1.01
CA HIS A 78 -0.85 -1.90 -2.25
C HIS A 78 -1.08 -0.40 -2.09
N PHE A 79 -2.16 0.00 -1.41
CA PHE A 79 -2.46 1.40 -1.12
C PHE A 79 -1.37 2.06 -0.28
N VAL A 80 -0.85 1.40 0.77
CA VAL A 80 0.24 1.92 1.60
C VAL A 80 1.56 1.97 0.84
N ARG A 81 1.90 0.96 0.03
CA ARG A 81 3.10 0.99 -0.83
C ARG A 81 3.03 2.13 -1.86
N CYS A 82 1.83 2.44 -2.37
CA CYS A 82 1.64 3.57 -3.25
C CYS A 82 1.70 4.93 -2.55
N ALA A 83 1.26 5.01 -1.29
CA ALA A 83 1.50 6.18 -0.48
C ALA A 83 3.00 6.37 -0.21
N GLU A 84 3.77 5.30 0.03
CA GLU A 84 5.23 5.39 0.16
C GLU A 84 5.85 5.94 -1.12
N HIS A 85 5.46 5.39 -2.28
CA HIS A 85 5.95 5.86 -3.58
C HIS A 85 5.66 7.36 -3.77
N HIS A 86 4.43 7.79 -3.46
CA HIS A 86 4.03 9.20 -3.53
C HIS A 86 4.84 10.09 -2.59
N LEU A 87 5.05 9.64 -1.35
CA LEU A 87 5.87 10.34 -0.35
C LEU A 87 7.33 10.46 -0.80
N ARG A 88 7.90 9.41 -1.42
CA ARG A 88 9.28 9.44 -1.93
C ARG A 88 9.43 10.37 -3.14
N GLN A 89 8.40 10.48 -3.98
CA GLN A 89 8.42 11.37 -5.16
C GLN A 89 8.24 12.85 -4.80
N GLN A 90 7.30 13.15 -3.91
CA GLN A 90 6.92 14.53 -3.57
C GLN A 90 7.62 15.05 -2.30
N GLY A 91 8.30 14.18 -1.55
CA GLY A 91 8.80 14.50 -0.22
C GLY A 91 7.69 14.95 0.72
N LEU A 92 7.98 15.88 1.62
CA LEU A 92 7.00 16.38 2.60
C LEU A 92 5.81 17.13 1.97
N GLN A 93 5.83 17.45 0.67
CA GLN A 93 4.64 18.00 0.01
C GLN A 93 3.49 16.99 -0.03
N ALA A 94 3.79 15.68 -0.03
CA ALA A 94 2.78 14.62 0.07
C ALA A 94 1.90 14.71 1.33
N LEU A 95 2.36 15.39 2.38
CA LEU A 95 1.57 15.60 3.59
C LEU A 95 0.28 16.38 3.31
N HIS A 96 0.31 17.31 2.35
CA HIS A 96 -0.91 18.01 1.94
C HIS A 96 -1.94 17.02 1.37
N ASP A 97 -1.49 16.16 0.46
CA ASP A 97 -2.33 15.16 -0.18
C ASP A 97 -2.86 14.12 0.81
N PHE A 98 -2.04 13.65 1.76
CA PHE A 98 -2.48 12.68 2.77
C PHE A 98 -3.48 13.27 3.76
N ASN A 99 -3.44 14.59 4.00
CA ASN A 99 -4.35 15.24 4.94
C ASN A 99 -5.66 15.72 4.30
N GLN A 100 -5.69 15.95 2.97
CA GLN A 100 -6.84 16.57 2.29
C GLN A 100 -7.29 15.88 1.00
N GLY A 101 -6.45 15.07 0.36
CA GLY A 101 -6.72 14.49 -0.95
C GLY A 101 -7.69 13.30 -0.90
N GLU A 102 -8.74 13.36 -1.72
CA GLU A 102 -9.76 12.29 -1.84
C GLU A 102 -9.18 10.95 -2.30
N ARG A 103 -8.04 10.98 -3.00
CA ARG A 103 -7.27 9.79 -3.32
C ARG A 103 -6.85 9.03 -2.05
N TRP A 104 -6.47 9.74 -1.01
CA TRP A 104 -5.86 9.18 0.20
C TRP A 104 -6.83 9.09 1.37
N ILE A 105 -8.06 9.61 1.21
CA ILE A 105 -9.06 9.71 2.27
C ILE A 105 -10.42 9.31 1.70
N ASN A 106 -11.03 8.28 2.29
CA ASN A 106 -12.43 7.93 2.02
C ASN A 106 -13.05 7.26 3.25
N GLY A 107 -14.00 7.95 3.88
CA GLY A 107 -14.66 7.47 5.09
C GLY A 107 -13.66 7.07 6.18
N SER A 108 -13.55 5.76 6.42
CA SER A 108 -12.70 5.19 7.47
C SER A 108 -11.29 4.78 7.00
N THR A 109 -11.04 4.80 5.69
CA THR A 109 -9.76 4.47 5.06
C THR A 109 -8.98 5.75 4.82
N TYR A 110 -7.78 5.85 5.39
CA TYR A 110 -6.94 7.02 5.26
C TYR A 110 -5.47 6.69 5.51
N ILE A 111 -4.57 7.46 4.87
CA ILE A 111 -3.14 7.43 5.18
C ILE A 111 -2.87 8.18 6.50
N PHE A 112 -2.02 7.60 7.33
CA PHE A 112 -1.39 8.26 8.45
C PHE A 112 0.13 8.17 8.35
N LEU A 113 0.81 9.22 8.83
CA LEU A 113 2.25 9.31 8.94
C LEU A 113 2.61 9.74 10.35
N ILE A 114 3.56 9.04 10.96
CA ILE A 114 4.00 9.28 12.34
C ILE A 114 5.51 9.35 12.34
N ASP A 115 6.07 10.31 13.05
CA ASP A 115 7.51 10.37 13.29
C ASP A 115 7.95 9.16 14.12
N PHE A 116 8.96 8.44 13.65
CA PHE A 116 9.35 7.15 14.24
C PHE A 116 10.00 7.29 15.61
N GLU A 117 10.67 8.40 15.90
CA GLU A 117 11.42 8.59 17.15
C GLU A 117 10.55 9.25 18.22
N THR A 118 9.85 10.32 17.83
CA THR A 118 9.07 11.16 18.75
C THR A 118 7.63 10.66 18.93
N LEU A 119 7.16 9.80 18.03
CA LEU A 119 5.78 9.30 17.98
C LEU A 119 4.73 10.40 17.80
N PHE A 120 5.12 11.51 17.18
CA PHE A 120 4.20 12.58 16.82
C PHE A 120 3.47 12.26 15.52
N MET A 121 2.18 12.53 15.49
CA MET A 121 1.37 12.44 14.27
C MET A 121 1.76 13.56 13.30
N VAL A 122 2.25 13.19 12.11
CA VAL A 122 2.68 14.10 11.04
C VAL A 122 1.59 14.27 9.98
N ALA A 123 0.89 13.18 9.66
CA ALA A 123 -0.32 13.20 8.83
C ALA A 123 -1.35 12.23 9.39
N SER A 124 -2.63 12.59 9.26
CA SER A 124 -3.75 11.72 9.61
C SER A 124 -4.97 12.18 8.82
N GLY A 125 -5.21 11.54 7.67
CA GLY A 125 -6.24 11.97 6.72
C GLY A 125 -7.59 12.28 7.36
N GLY A 126 -8.10 13.49 7.11
CA GLY A 126 -9.39 13.97 7.62
C GLY A 126 -9.46 14.21 9.13
N GLN A 127 -8.37 14.00 9.87
CA GLN A 127 -8.33 14.04 11.35
C GLN A 127 -7.33 15.09 11.85
N ALA A 128 -7.57 16.35 11.50
CA ALA A 128 -6.71 17.47 11.85
C ALA A 128 -6.40 17.60 13.35
N HIS A 129 -7.34 17.17 14.21
CA HIS A 129 -7.18 17.20 15.68
C HIS A 129 -6.05 16.28 16.20
N LEU A 130 -5.56 15.33 15.39
CA LEU A 130 -4.46 14.44 15.76
C LEU A 130 -3.09 15.02 15.41
N LEU A 131 -3.01 15.94 14.44
CA LEU A 131 -1.73 16.45 13.94
C LEU A 131 -0.95 17.17 15.05
N GLY A 132 0.34 16.87 15.16
CA GLY A 132 1.21 17.43 16.21
C GLY A 132 0.96 16.86 17.61
N THR A 133 0.10 15.86 17.77
CA THR A 133 -0.08 15.15 19.04
C THR A 133 0.91 14.00 19.16
N CYS A 134 1.51 13.85 20.34
CA CYS A 134 2.38 12.73 20.68
C CYS A 134 1.54 11.51 21.09
N ARG A 135 1.95 10.32 20.67
CA ARG A 135 1.25 9.05 20.92
C ARG A 135 2.09 8.08 21.75
N THR A 136 2.83 8.58 22.72
CA THR A 136 3.58 7.76 23.69
C THR A 136 2.66 6.89 24.55
N ALA A 137 3.25 5.88 25.16
CA ALA A 137 2.55 4.86 25.95
C ALA A 137 1.66 5.42 27.07
N ASP A 138 2.04 6.52 27.71
CA ASP A 138 1.30 7.20 28.78
C ASP A 138 0.01 7.89 28.31
N LYS A 139 -0.14 8.08 26.99
CA LYS A 139 -1.34 8.69 26.39
C LYS A 139 -2.50 7.72 26.20
N TYR A 140 -2.27 6.43 26.44
CA TYR A 140 -3.29 5.39 26.30
C TYR A 140 -3.83 5.00 27.67
N ALA A 141 -5.15 4.79 27.75
CA ALA A 141 -5.77 4.25 28.94
C ALA A 141 -5.20 2.86 29.27
N GLU A 142 -5.14 2.55 30.56
CA GLU A 142 -4.66 1.27 31.06
C GLU A 142 -5.42 0.09 30.44
N GLY A 143 -4.71 -0.97 30.07
CA GLY A 143 -5.28 -2.16 29.43
C GLY A 143 -5.59 -2.05 27.93
N ARG A 144 -5.41 -0.88 27.29
CA ARG A 144 -5.57 -0.74 25.82
C ARG A 144 -4.27 -1.01 25.08
N VAL A 145 -4.38 -1.55 23.86
CA VAL A 145 -3.25 -1.61 22.93
C VAL A 145 -2.76 -0.20 22.64
N LYS A 146 -1.49 0.04 22.93
CA LYS A 146 -0.78 1.29 22.66
C LYS A 146 -0.43 1.29 21.18
N ALA A 147 -1.39 1.64 20.33
CA ALA A 147 -1.30 1.41 18.88
C ALA A 147 0.02 1.92 18.26
N VAL A 148 0.43 3.16 18.53
CA VAL A 148 1.64 3.75 17.94
C VAL A 148 2.93 3.14 18.51
N PRO A 149 3.08 2.98 19.85
CA PRO A 149 4.22 2.23 20.39
C PRO A 149 4.31 0.78 19.89
N GLU A 150 3.18 0.13 19.66
CA GLU A 150 3.15 -1.22 19.09
C GLU A 150 3.59 -1.23 17.62
N MET A 151 3.16 -0.25 16.82
CA MET A 151 3.67 -0.06 15.45
C MET A 151 5.17 0.16 15.44
N GLN A 152 5.69 1.02 16.33
CA GLN A 152 7.12 1.24 16.47
C GLN A 152 7.84 -0.07 16.81
N ARG A 153 7.38 -0.82 17.82
CA ARG A 153 7.94 -2.11 18.22
C ARG A 153 7.99 -3.13 17.07
N VAL A 154 6.91 -3.25 16.29
CA VAL A 154 6.87 -4.12 15.11
C VAL A 154 7.91 -3.67 14.09
N LEU A 155 7.99 -2.37 13.84
CA LEU A 155 8.85 -1.77 12.83
C LEU A 155 10.34 -1.60 13.24
N GLU A 156 10.65 -1.82 14.52
CA GLU A 156 12.02 -2.01 14.99
C GLU A 156 12.57 -3.40 14.62
N SER A 157 11.68 -4.39 14.46
CA SER A 157 12.05 -5.78 14.16
C SER A 157 11.91 -6.14 12.68
N HIS A 158 10.99 -5.50 11.97
CA HIS A 158 10.67 -5.75 10.56
C HIS A 158 10.44 -4.42 9.83
N ASP A 159 10.65 -4.37 8.51
CA ASP A 159 10.39 -3.13 7.76
C ASP A 159 8.90 -2.85 7.55
N GLU A 160 8.05 -3.85 7.75
CA GLU A 160 6.60 -3.78 7.59
C GLU A 160 5.87 -4.78 8.48
N GLY A 161 4.57 -4.54 8.71
CA GLY A 161 3.73 -5.50 9.43
C GLY A 161 2.32 -5.02 9.71
N TYR A 162 1.53 -5.93 10.28
CA TYR A 162 0.17 -5.67 10.72
C TYR A 162 0.09 -5.37 12.21
N VAL A 163 -0.72 -4.38 12.57
CA VAL A 163 -0.99 -4.00 13.96
C VAL A 163 -2.49 -3.94 14.21
N TYR A 164 -2.94 -4.60 15.27
CA TYR A 164 -4.35 -4.75 15.62
C TYR A 164 -4.65 -3.96 16.89
N TYR A 165 -5.63 -3.04 16.82
CA TYR A 165 -5.97 -2.16 17.95
C TYR A 165 -7.42 -1.69 17.86
N ARG A 166 -7.88 -0.98 18.90
CA ARG A 166 -9.15 -0.26 18.85
C ARG A 166 -8.91 1.21 18.58
N PHE A 167 -9.71 1.80 17.71
CA PHE A 167 -9.65 3.22 17.39
C PHE A 167 -11.04 3.77 17.05
N ARG A 168 -11.23 5.08 17.21
CA ARG A 168 -12.49 5.72 16.84
C ARG A 168 -12.59 5.79 15.32
N ASN A 169 -13.62 5.20 14.75
CA ASN A 169 -13.89 5.23 13.33
C ASN A 169 -14.34 6.64 12.91
N PRO A 170 -13.60 7.37 12.07
CA PRO A 170 -13.97 8.72 11.68
C PRO A 170 -15.24 8.78 10.80
N ALA A 171 -15.66 7.66 10.21
CA ALA A 171 -16.90 7.59 9.42
C ALA A 171 -18.15 7.41 10.27
N THR A 172 -18.06 6.72 11.42
CA THR A 172 -19.21 6.43 12.30
C THR A 172 -19.15 7.13 13.65
N ASP A 173 -18.00 7.70 14.00
CA ASP A 173 -17.71 8.32 15.30
C ASP A 173 -17.77 7.33 16.50
N GLU A 174 -17.67 6.02 16.23
CA GLU A 174 -17.72 4.94 17.23
C GLU A 174 -16.36 4.25 17.41
N GLU A 175 -16.10 3.67 18.58
CA GLU A 175 -14.91 2.86 18.81
C GLU A 175 -15.03 1.49 18.12
N GLY A 176 -14.09 1.16 17.24
CA GLY A 176 -14.08 -0.10 16.49
C GLY A 176 -12.74 -0.82 16.52
N ARG A 177 -12.74 -2.12 16.20
CA ARG A 177 -11.52 -2.90 15.95
C ARG A 177 -10.93 -2.49 14.60
N LYS A 178 -9.63 -2.20 14.57
CA LYS A 178 -8.90 -1.78 13.38
C LYS A 178 -7.66 -2.67 13.21
N VAL A 179 -7.44 -3.13 11.99
CA VAL A 179 -6.18 -3.71 11.53
C VAL A 179 -5.49 -2.70 10.64
N ALA A 180 -4.24 -2.36 10.95
CA ALA A 180 -3.44 -1.45 10.14
C ALA A 180 -2.22 -2.16 9.57
N PHE A 181 -1.98 -1.95 8.29
CA PHE A 181 -0.70 -2.28 7.67
C PHE A 181 0.21 -1.06 7.77
N VAL A 182 1.41 -1.26 8.30
CA VAL A 182 2.40 -0.21 8.53
C VAL A 182 3.74 -0.56 7.92
N ARG A 183 4.45 0.46 7.45
CA ARG A 183 5.80 0.37 6.89
C ARG A 183 6.70 1.42 7.52
N ARG A 184 7.96 1.06 7.74
CA ARG A 184 9.01 2.00 8.14
C ARG A 184 9.62 2.63 6.90
N ILE A 185 9.53 3.95 6.81
CA ILE A 185 10.03 4.73 5.67
C ILE A 185 11.17 5.63 6.14
N LEU A 186 12.27 5.65 5.39
CA LEU A 186 13.35 6.63 5.56
C LEU A 186 13.22 7.70 4.49
N LEU A 187 13.08 8.96 4.91
CA LEU A 187 13.06 10.16 4.07
C LEU A 187 14.10 11.15 4.60
N ASP A 188 15.11 11.47 3.78
CA ASP A 188 16.19 12.40 4.13
C ASP A 188 16.84 12.12 5.51
N GLY A 189 17.08 10.83 5.81
CA GLY A 189 17.69 10.39 7.07
C GLY A 189 16.73 10.34 8.27
N HIS A 190 15.47 10.76 8.11
CA HIS A 190 14.44 10.68 9.15
C HIS A 190 13.51 9.51 8.92
N ALA A 191 13.27 8.73 9.98
CA ALA A 191 12.39 7.57 9.93
C ALA A 191 10.95 7.96 10.27
N TYR A 192 10.02 7.39 9.51
CA TYR A 192 8.58 7.56 9.71
C TYR A 192 7.87 6.21 9.70
N ILE A 193 6.77 6.13 10.43
CA ILE A 193 5.76 5.07 10.30
C ILE A 193 4.71 5.58 9.32
N LEU A 194 4.59 4.92 8.17
CA LEU A 194 3.52 5.16 7.20
C LEU A 194 2.52 4.01 7.27
N GLY A 195 1.23 4.30 7.26
CA GLY A 195 0.24 3.23 7.21
C GLY A 195 -1.18 3.66 6.88
N SER A 196 -2.04 2.66 6.77
CA SER A 196 -3.49 2.76 6.66
C SER A 196 -4.11 1.55 7.36
N GLY A 197 -5.42 1.55 7.57
CA GLY A 197 -6.07 0.36 8.12
C GLY A 197 -7.55 0.25 7.83
N LEU A 198 -8.07 -0.95 8.05
CA LEU A 198 -9.45 -1.34 7.85
C LEU A 198 -10.13 -1.57 9.21
N TYR A 199 -11.38 -1.14 9.32
CA TYR A 199 -12.22 -1.47 10.47
C TYR A 199 -12.87 -2.83 10.25
N ILE A 200 -12.67 -3.73 11.21
CA ILE A 200 -13.24 -5.08 11.16
C ILE A 200 -14.64 -4.99 11.76
N GLN A 201 -15.65 -5.42 11.01
CA GLN A 201 -16.99 -5.55 11.55
C GLN A 201 -17.02 -6.65 12.61
N ASP A 202 -17.66 -6.37 13.74
CA ASP A 202 -18.02 -7.41 14.69
C ASP A 202 -19.16 -8.21 14.06
N THR A 203 -18.83 -9.26 13.31
CA THR A 203 -19.80 -10.33 13.04
C THR A 203 -20.14 -10.94 14.39
N GLY A 204 -21.28 -10.51 14.95
CA GLY A 204 -21.82 -11.08 16.18
C GLY A 204 -21.89 -12.59 16.06
N ALA A 205 -21.28 -13.28 17.01
CA ALA A 205 -21.56 -14.67 17.32
C ALA A 205 -22.78 -14.75 18.23
#